data_AF-E6X254-F1
#
_entry.id   AF-E6X254-F1
#
_cell.length_a   1.000
_cell.length_b   1.000
_cell.length_c   1.000
_cell.angle_alpha   90.00
_cell.angle_beta   90.00
_cell.angle_gamma   90.00
#
_symmetry.space_group_name_H-M   'P 1'
#
loop_
_entity.id
_entity.type
_entity.pdbx_description
1 polymer ?
#
loop_
_entity_poly.entity_id
_entity_poly.type
_entity_poly.pdbx_seq_one_letter_code
_entity_poly.pdbx_strand_id
1 'polypeptide(L)'
;MRSEELDNRVTEQPSNRATEEEKSPTLQSQTSSPNDQRPTTNDQDILNAQRSTLNASKEITANLEELPNVVEAMKRLIPDNAVISLRGDLAAGKTTLVQAIARSLGNESAVTSPTFSLQHAYGGGLYHYDLYRVGFEELAQLGMMEEFEKPGWHLVEWMDDRLKAFLAAAGYNLWQVTITPEGDRRIYRIEPLNA
;
A
#
# COMPACT_ATOMS: atom_id res chain seq x y z
N MET A 1 53.29 22.31 41.52
CA MET A 1 54.63 21.90 41.03
C MET A 1 54.38 21.37 39.61
N ARG A 2 55.01 21.89 38.54
CA ARG A 2 56.44 21.70 38.18
C ARG A 2 56.74 20.18 38.15
N SER A 3 57.07 19.52 37.03
CA SER A 3 57.79 19.95 35.81
C SER A 3 57.66 18.86 34.70
N GLU A 4 58.13 18.93 33.44
CA GLU A 4 58.81 19.92 32.54
C GLU A 4 58.36 19.55 31.07
N GLU A 5 58.35 20.41 30.02
CA GLU A 5 59.38 20.67 28.96
C GLU A 5 59.84 19.44 28.10
N LEU A 6 60.17 19.52 26.79
CA LEU A 6 60.24 20.63 25.79
C LEU A 6 60.24 20.12 24.32
N ASP A 7 60.03 21.06 23.39
CA ASP A 7 60.39 21.15 21.96
C ASP A 7 61.17 20.02 21.23
N ASN A 8 60.85 19.82 19.94
CA ASN A 8 61.81 20.22 18.88
C ASN A 8 61.16 20.59 17.52
N ARG A 9 61.87 21.39 16.72
CA ARG A 9 61.37 22.16 15.56
C ARG A 9 61.94 21.71 14.19
N VAL A 10 61.11 21.93 13.14
CA VAL A 10 61.41 22.51 11.80
C VAL A 10 62.58 21.99 10.95
N THR A 11 62.30 21.65 9.68
CA THR A 11 62.98 22.12 8.42
C THR A 11 62.24 21.55 7.20
N GLU A 12 61.55 22.36 6.40
CA GLU A 12 61.98 23.06 5.16
C GLU A 12 61.74 22.29 3.84
N GLN A 13 61.29 23.02 2.80
CA GLN A 13 61.04 22.54 1.43
C GLN A 13 62.32 22.65 0.56
N PRO A 14 62.32 22.19 -0.73
CA PRO A 14 61.90 23.13 -1.78
C PRO A 14 61.25 22.53 -3.05
N SER A 15 60.45 23.38 -3.71
CA SER A 15 60.36 23.61 -5.18
C SER A 15 60.59 22.46 -6.18
N ASN A 16 59.61 22.29 -7.10
CA ASN A 16 59.96 22.25 -8.53
C ASN A 16 58.88 22.86 -9.44
N ARG A 17 59.28 23.51 -10.54
CA ARG A 17 58.42 24.28 -11.47
C ARG A 17 58.88 24.13 -12.93
N ALA A 18 58.04 23.54 -13.78
CA ALA A 18 58.00 23.65 -15.25
C ALA A 18 56.68 22.97 -15.69
N THR A 19 55.69 23.65 -16.28
CA THR A 19 55.55 24.06 -17.70
C THR A 19 55.74 22.93 -18.71
N GLU A 20 54.64 22.50 -19.35
CA GLU A 20 54.53 22.41 -20.82
C GLU A 20 53.08 22.17 -21.29
N GLU A 21 52.79 22.61 -22.52
CA GLU A 21 51.46 22.67 -23.14
C GLU A 21 51.12 21.44 -23.99
N GLU A 22 49.82 21.30 -24.29
CA GLU A 22 49.23 20.59 -25.43
C GLU A 22 49.66 19.14 -25.77
N LYS A 23 48.68 18.24 -25.64
CA LYS A 23 47.97 17.69 -26.83
C LYS A 23 46.71 16.91 -26.43
N SER A 24 45.55 17.41 -26.83
CA SER A 24 44.27 16.69 -26.73
C SER A 24 44.21 15.56 -27.76
N PRO A 25 44.04 14.28 -27.37
CA PRO A 25 43.69 13.23 -28.31
C PRO A 25 42.17 13.23 -28.56
N THR A 26 41.78 13.23 -29.83
CA THR A 26 40.39 13.09 -30.26
C THR A 26 39.81 11.74 -29.82
N LEU A 27 38.91 11.72 -28.84
CA LEU A 27 37.95 10.63 -28.69
C LEU A 27 36.72 10.94 -29.53
N GLN A 28 36.48 10.12 -30.55
CA GLN A 28 35.19 10.09 -31.25
C GLN A 28 34.12 9.59 -30.27
N SER A 29 33.11 10.41 -30.03
CA SER A 29 31.96 10.06 -29.19
C SER A 29 31.09 9.01 -29.90
N GLN A 30 31.34 7.73 -29.67
CA GLN A 30 30.34 6.70 -29.91
C GLN A 30 29.29 6.76 -28.80
N THR A 31 28.24 7.54 -29.05
CA THR A 31 27.05 7.56 -28.19
C THR A 31 26.25 6.27 -28.40
N SER A 32 26.56 5.24 -27.61
CA SER A 32 25.68 4.09 -27.46
C SER A 32 24.38 4.56 -26.81
N SER A 33 23.32 4.74 -27.60
CA SER A 33 21.99 5.12 -27.09
C SER A 33 21.54 4.15 -25.99
N PRO A 34 20.90 4.63 -24.91
CA PRO A 34 20.31 3.75 -23.91
C PRO A 34 19.19 2.91 -24.53
N ASN A 35 19.52 1.66 -24.83
CA ASN A 35 18.64 0.50 -25.01
C ASN A 35 17.15 0.80 -25.31
N ASP A 36 16.82 1.14 -26.55
CA ASP A 36 15.44 1.30 -27.04
C ASP A 36 14.75 -0.08 -27.24
N GLN A 37 14.71 -0.86 -26.16
CA GLN A 37 13.90 -2.07 -26.09
C GLN A 37 12.45 -1.66 -25.84
N ARG A 38 11.68 -1.58 -26.93
CA ARG A 38 10.21 -1.62 -26.84
C ARG A 38 9.81 -2.81 -25.96
N PRO A 39 8.95 -2.61 -24.94
CA PRO A 39 8.54 -3.67 -24.04
C PRO A 39 7.99 -4.87 -24.83
N THR A 40 8.36 -6.08 -24.42
CA THR A 40 7.94 -7.31 -25.11
C THR A 40 6.43 -7.45 -25.03
N THR A 41 5.83 -8.30 -25.87
CA THR A 41 4.38 -8.56 -25.81
C THR A 41 3.93 -8.96 -24.40
N ASN A 42 4.73 -9.76 -23.70
CA ASN A 42 4.45 -10.17 -22.32
C ASN A 42 4.53 -8.99 -21.32
N ASP A 43 5.49 -8.08 -21.49
CA ASP A 43 5.58 -6.87 -20.65
C ASP A 43 4.41 -5.90 -20.95
N GLN A 44 4.02 -5.78 -22.22
CA GLN A 44 2.84 -5.00 -22.61
C GLN A 44 1.54 -5.61 -22.08
N ASP A 45 1.40 -6.93 -22.10
CA ASP A 45 0.23 -7.62 -21.55
C ASP A 45 0.16 -7.47 -20.03
N ILE A 46 1.30 -7.53 -19.31
CA ILE A 46 1.36 -7.22 -17.87
C ILE A 46 1.01 -5.75 -17.61
N LEU A 47 1.59 -4.81 -18.35
CA LEU A 47 1.29 -3.37 -18.22
C LEU A 47 -0.15 -3.02 -18.61
N ASN A 48 -0.76 -3.75 -19.55
CA ASN A 48 -2.15 -3.59 -19.97
C ASN A 48 -3.13 -4.24 -18.98
N ALA A 49 -2.78 -5.40 -18.42
CA ALA A 49 -3.53 -6.03 -17.34
C ALA A 49 -3.53 -5.11 -16.10
N GLN A 50 -2.36 -4.60 -15.71
CA GLN A 50 -2.22 -3.57 -14.66
C GLN A 50 -3.03 -2.32 -15.03
N ARG A 51 -2.94 -1.79 -16.26
CA ARG A 51 -3.78 -0.65 -16.70
C ARG A 51 -5.28 -0.92 -16.73
N SER A 52 -5.71 -2.18 -16.86
CA SER A 52 -7.11 -2.56 -16.76
C SER A 52 -7.61 -2.54 -15.31
N THR A 53 -6.81 -3.03 -14.35
CA THR A 53 -7.11 -2.91 -12.92
C THR A 53 -6.99 -1.48 -12.42
N LEU A 54 -6.08 -0.67 -12.97
CA LEU A 54 -5.93 0.77 -12.68
C LEU A 54 -7.18 1.60 -13.07
N ASN A 55 -8.07 1.08 -13.92
CA ASN A 55 -9.35 1.72 -14.28
C ASN A 55 -10.57 0.97 -13.72
N ALA A 56 -10.38 -0.07 -12.89
CA ALA A 56 -11.42 -0.99 -12.47
C ALA A 56 -12.27 -0.46 -11.28
N SER A 57 -12.65 0.82 -11.33
CA SER A 57 -13.66 1.34 -10.41
C SER A 57 -15.06 0.83 -10.80
N LYS A 58 -15.88 0.52 -9.81
CA LYS A 58 -17.25 0.06 -10.02
C LYS A 58 -18.18 0.60 -8.96
N GLU A 59 -19.35 1.05 -9.40
CA GLU A 59 -20.44 1.48 -8.53
C GLU A 59 -21.60 0.49 -8.61
N ILE A 60 -22.19 0.16 -7.47
CA ILE A 60 -23.33 -0.75 -7.35
C ILE A 60 -24.28 -0.20 -6.28
N THR A 61 -25.52 0.13 -6.64
CA THR A 61 -26.59 0.30 -5.65
C THR A 61 -27.18 -1.06 -5.31
N ALA A 62 -27.25 -1.40 -4.01
CA ALA A 62 -27.79 -2.66 -3.51
C ALA A 62 -28.50 -2.51 -2.16
N ASN A 63 -29.59 -3.26 -1.96
CA ASN A 63 -30.18 -3.54 -0.64
C ASN A 63 -29.46 -4.72 0.05
N LEU A 64 -30.03 -5.24 1.15
CA LEU A 64 -29.46 -6.38 1.88
C LEU A 64 -29.53 -7.72 1.13
N GLU A 65 -30.58 -7.95 0.33
CA GLU A 65 -30.78 -9.17 -0.46
C GLU A 65 -29.85 -9.18 -1.69
N GLU A 66 -29.55 -8.01 -2.23
CA GLU A 66 -28.65 -7.79 -3.37
C GLU A 66 -27.16 -7.72 -2.96
N LEU A 67 -26.85 -7.68 -1.66
CA LEU A 67 -25.48 -7.58 -1.14
C LEU A 67 -24.51 -8.67 -1.64
N PRO A 68 -24.92 -9.93 -1.90
CA PRO A 68 -24.06 -10.91 -2.57
C PRO A 68 -23.51 -10.44 -3.92
N ASN A 69 -24.25 -9.62 -4.68
CA ASN A 69 -23.79 -9.07 -5.97
C ASN A 69 -22.62 -8.08 -5.79
N VAL A 70 -22.58 -7.38 -4.66
CA VAL A 70 -21.46 -6.49 -4.29
C VAL A 70 -20.24 -7.33 -3.94
N VAL A 71 -20.40 -8.39 -3.15
CA VAL A 71 -19.32 -9.30 -2.78
C VAL A 71 -18.73 -10.00 -4.00
N GLU A 72 -19.57 -10.52 -4.89
CA GLU A 72 -19.15 -11.13 -6.16
C GLU A 72 -18.59 -10.11 -7.17
N ALA A 73 -18.81 -8.81 -6.99
CA ALA A 73 -18.09 -7.79 -7.73
C ALA A 73 -16.71 -7.54 -7.12
N MET A 74 -16.60 -7.43 -5.79
CA MET A 74 -15.32 -7.29 -5.09
C MET A 74 -14.37 -8.45 -5.44
N LYS A 75 -14.83 -9.71 -5.38
CA LYS A 75 -14.02 -10.91 -5.72
C LYS A 75 -13.49 -10.93 -7.16
N ARG A 76 -14.10 -10.18 -8.08
CA ARG A 76 -13.68 -10.09 -9.49
C ARG A 76 -12.78 -8.89 -9.79
N LEU A 77 -12.73 -7.91 -8.90
CA LEU A 77 -12.00 -6.65 -9.09
C LEU A 77 -10.75 -6.58 -8.21
N ILE A 78 -10.88 -7.00 -6.95
CA ILE A 78 -9.86 -6.86 -5.92
C ILE A 78 -9.00 -8.15 -5.89
N PRO A 79 -7.66 -8.05 -5.93
CA PRO A 79 -6.77 -9.20 -5.80
C PRO A 79 -6.98 -9.97 -4.49
N ASP A 80 -6.71 -11.28 -4.48
CA ASP A 80 -6.86 -12.15 -3.29
C ASP A 80 -6.01 -11.71 -2.08
N ASN A 81 -4.89 -11.00 -2.32
CA ASN A 81 -4.05 -10.39 -1.29
C ASN A 81 -4.16 -8.86 -1.40
N ALA A 82 -4.99 -8.25 -0.55
CA ALA A 82 -5.28 -6.82 -0.60
C ALA A 82 -5.70 -6.24 0.76
N VAL A 83 -5.35 -4.98 0.98
CA VAL A 83 -5.88 -4.19 2.10
C VAL A 83 -6.99 -3.29 1.58
N ILE A 84 -8.18 -3.44 2.15
CA ILE A 84 -9.42 -2.84 1.66
C ILE A 84 -9.95 -1.88 2.72
N SER A 85 -9.83 -0.59 2.48
CA SER A 85 -10.40 0.45 3.32
C SER A 85 -11.92 0.48 3.18
N LEU A 86 -12.64 0.29 4.28
CA LEU A 86 -14.10 0.41 4.34
C LEU A 86 -14.47 1.82 4.80
N ARG A 87 -14.89 2.64 3.85
CA ARG A 87 -15.25 4.04 4.06
C ARG A 87 -16.77 4.23 4.06
N GLY A 88 -17.25 5.13 4.91
CA GLY A 88 -18.66 5.48 5.04
C GLY A 88 -18.96 5.90 6.47
N ASP A 89 -20.06 6.60 6.67
CA ASP A 89 -20.43 7.15 7.98
C ASP A 89 -20.75 6.07 9.02
N LEU A 90 -21.04 6.50 10.26
CA LEU A 90 -21.58 5.63 11.29
C LEU A 90 -22.90 5.02 10.78
N ALA A 91 -23.09 3.72 11.03
CA ALA A 91 -24.23 2.93 10.52
C ALA A 91 -24.39 2.82 8.98
N ALA A 92 -23.39 3.24 8.18
CA ALA A 92 -23.44 3.07 6.71
C ALA A 92 -23.49 1.60 6.23
N GLY A 93 -23.17 0.63 7.10
CA GLY A 93 -23.23 -0.81 6.77
C GLY A 93 -21.87 -1.48 6.54
N LYS A 94 -20.76 -0.85 6.92
CA LYS A 94 -19.38 -1.38 6.82
C LYS A 94 -19.27 -2.82 7.37
N THR A 95 -19.58 -3.03 8.64
CA THR A 95 -19.58 -4.36 9.26
C THR A 95 -20.60 -5.34 8.62
N THR A 96 -21.72 -4.85 8.06
CA THR A 96 -22.67 -5.69 7.31
C THR A 96 -22.09 -6.22 6.01
N LEU A 97 -21.23 -5.43 5.33
CA LEU A 97 -20.46 -5.89 4.18
C LEU A 97 -19.42 -6.94 4.60
N VAL A 98 -18.69 -6.74 5.70
CA VAL A 98 -17.76 -7.74 6.27
C VAL A 98 -18.48 -9.07 6.52
N GLN A 99 -19.66 -9.04 7.17
CA GLN A 99 -20.50 -10.21 7.40
C GLN A 99 -20.88 -10.95 6.11
N ALA A 100 -21.19 -10.22 5.03
CA ALA A 100 -21.51 -10.82 3.74
C ALA A 100 -20.29 -11.44 3.06
N ILE A 101 -19.13 -10.79 3.12
CA ILE A 101 -17.86 -11.32 2.61
C ILE A 101 -17.50 -12.62 3.36
N ALA A 102 -17.52 -12.60 4.69
CA ALA A 102 -17.21 -13.75 5.53
C ALA A 102 -18.11 -14.97 5.23
N ARG A 103 -19.44 -14.75 5.14
CA ARG A 103 -20.39 -15.81 4.72
C ARG A 103 -20.07 -16.36 3.34
N SER A 104 -19.66 -15.51 2.40
CA SER A 104 -19.28 -15.93 1.03
C SER A 104 -17.98 -16.74 0.97
N LEU A 105 -17.21 -16.79 2.06
CA LEU A 105 -16.02 -17.61 2.26
C LEU A 105 -16.29 -18.84 3.15
N GLY A 106 -17.57 -19.13 3.48
CA GLY A 106 -17.96 -20.27 4.31
C GLY A 106 -17.84 -20.05 5.82
N ASN A 107 -17.66 -18.81 6.30
CA ASN A 107 -17.70 -18.52 7.73
C ASN A 107 -19.16 -18.45 8.21
N GLU A 108 -19.60 -19.44 8.98
CA GLU A 108 -20.94 -19.50 9.59
C GLU A 108 -21.03 -18.73 10.93
N SER A 109 -19.88 -18.40 11.53
CA SER A 109 -19.78 -17.67 12.80
C SER A 109 -20.39 -16.26 12.73
N ALA A 110 -20.94 -15.79 13.85
CA ALA A 110 -21.45 -14.43 13.99
C ALA A 110 -20.33 -13.38 13.93
N VAL A 111 -20.05 -12.88 12.72
CA VAL A 111 -19.14 -11.76 12.48
C VAL A 111 -19.69 -10.48 13.11
N THR A 112 -18.93 -9.90 14.03
CA THR A 112 -19.22 -8.65 14.75
C THR A 112 -18.09 -7.64 14.53
N SER A 113 -18.35 -6.34 14.76
CA SER A 113 -17.26 -5.35 14.73
C SER A 113 -16.25 -5.68 15.86
N PRO A 114 -14.93 -5.63 15.58
CA PRO A 114 -13.86 -5.74 16.55
C PRO A 114 -13.76 -4.54 17.52
N THR A 115 -14.88 -3.91 17.91
CA THR A 115 -14.91 -2.63 18.65
C THR A 115 -14.17 -2.65 20.01
N PHE A 116 -13.91 -3.83 20.57
CA PHE A 116 -13.17 -4.04 21.82
C PHE A 116 -11.83 -4.76 21.66
N SER A 117 -11.57 -5.33 20.49
CA SER A 117 -10.39 -6.13 20.17
C SER A 117 -10.01 -5.81 18.74
N LEU A 118 -9.06 -4.90 18.54
CA LEU A 118 -8.78 -4.13 17.31
C LEU A 118 -8.84 -4.89 15.98
N GLN A 119 -8.63 -6.20 16.02
CA GLN A 119 -8.70 -7.12 14.91
C GLN A 119 -9.56 -8.35 15.27
N HIS A 120 -10.37 -8.82 14.32
CA HIS A 120 -10.85 -10.19 14.26
C HIS A 120 -10.23 -10.90 13.05
N ALA A 121 -9.73 -12.12 13.25
CA ALA A 121 -9.33 -13.02 12.18
C ALA A 121 -10.41 -14.08 11.97
N TYR A 122 -10.89 -14.21 10.73
CA TYR A 122 -11.88 -15.20 10.32
C TYR A 122 -11.23 -16.27 9.42
N GLY A 123 -11.91 -17.39 9.21
CA GLY A 123 -11.44 -18.44 8.32
C GLY A 123 -11.39 -17.99 6.86
N GLY A 124 -10.50 -18.61 6.08
CA GLY A 124 -10.38 -18.34 4.63
C GLY A 124 -9.59 -17.08 4.27
N GLY A 125 -8.68 -16.60 5.13
CA GLY A 125 -7.84 -15.43 4.83
C GLY A 125 -8.63 -14.13 4.87
N LEU A 126 -9.47 -13.94 5.89
CA LEU A 126 -10.25 -12.71 6.07
C LEU A 126 -9.95 -12.09 7.43
N TYR A 127 -9.44 -10.88 7.43
CA TYR A 127 -9.08 -10.12 8.62
C TYR A 127 -9.90 -8.83 8.65
N HIS A 128 -10.48 -8.48 9.80
CA HIS A 128 -11.30 -7.28 9.98
C HIS A 128 -10.73 -6.44 11.11
N TYR A 129 -10.48 -5.17 10.82
CA TYR A 129 -9.93 -4.19 11.75
C TYR A 129 -10.93 -3.04 11.92
N ASP A 130 -11.10 -2.56 13.16
CA ASP A 130 -11.88 -1.35 13.45
C ASP A 130 -10.99 -0.34 14.17
N LEU A 131 -10.46 0.61 13.39
CA LEU A 131 -9.43 1.55 13.83
C LEU A 131 -10.00 2.86 14.39
N TYR A 132 -11.31 2.93 14.68
CA TYR A 132 -11.99 4.17 15.10
C TYR A 132 -11.33 4.92 16.27
N ARG A 133 -10.56 4.22 17.12
CA ARG A 133 -9.90 4.77 18.32
C ARG A 133 -8.37 4.73 18.28
N VAL A 134 -7.77 4.12 17.26
CA VAL A 134 -6.34 3.75 17.24
C VAL A 134 -5.70 4.25 15.95
N GLY A 135 -4.70 5.11 16.07
CA GLY A 135 -3.96 5.65 14.93
C GLY A 135 -2.71 4.86 14.58
N PHE A 136 -2.10 5.21 13.45
CA PHE A 136 -0.88 4.59 12.91
C PHE A 136 0.24 4.30 13.95
N GLU A 137 0.58 5.25 14.83
CA GLU A 137 1.68 5.10 15.79
C GLU A 137 1.42 4.00 16.83
N GLU A 138 0.17 3.83 17.26
CA GLU A 138 -0.23 2.81 18.23
C GLU A 138 -0.30 1.43 17.58
N LEU A 139 -0.77 1.33 16.33
CA LEU A 139 -0.66 0.10 15.53
C LEU A 139 0.78 -0.37 15.38
N ALA A 140 1.72 0.55 15.13
CA ALA A 140 3.14 0.23 15.03
C ALA A 140 3.70 -0.28 16.36
N GLN A 141 3.34 0.34 17.49
CA GLN A 141 3.75 -0.11 18.84
C GLN A 141 3.16 -1.47 19.23
N LEU A 142 1.96 -1.79 18.73
CA LEU A 142 1.28 -3.08 18.94
C LEU A 142 1.75 -4.19 17.99
N GLY A 143 2.71 -3.92 17.08
CA GLY A 143 3.18 -4.89 16.09
C GLY A 143 2.18 -5.21 14.97
N MET A 144 1.08 -4.44 14.84
CA MET A 144 -0.02 -4.73 13.91
C MET A 144 0.33 -4.54 12.43
N MET A 145 1.54 -4.04 12.12
CA MET A 145 2.01 -3.94 10.73
C MET A 145 2.32 -5.32 10.13
N GLU A 146 2.83 -6.26 10.95
CA GLU A 146 3.13 -7.64 10.54
C GLU A 146 1.86 -8.44 10.22
N GLU A 147 0.71 -8.05 10.78
CA GLU A 147 -0.57 -8.71 10.50
C GLU A 147 -0.99 -8.55 9.04
N PHE A 148 -0.66 -7.44 8.37
CA PHE A 148 -0.98 -7.21 6.96
C PHE A 148 -0.18 -8.10 6.00
N GLU A 149 0.93 -8.71 6.44
CA GLU A 149 1.73 -9.65 5.63
C GLU A 149 1.04 -11.01 5.43
N LYS A 150 -0.03 -11.29 6.20
CA LYS A 150 -0.77 -12.55 6.09
C LYS A 150 -1.54 -12.61 4.76
N PRO A 151 -1.61 -13.78 4.10
CA PRO A 151 -2.33 -13.88 2.83
C PRO A 151 -3.85 -13.73 3.03
N GLY A 152 -4.48 -12.94 2.18
CA GLY A 152 -5.92 -12.70 2.17
C GLY A 152 -6.37 -11.24 2.11
N TRP A 153 -7.61 -11.01 2.53
CA TRP A 153 -8.25 -9.70 2.55
C TRP A 153 -8.23 -9.09 3.95
N HIS A 154 -7.64 -7.89 4.04
CA HIS A 154 -7.61 -7.08 5.26
C HIS A 154 -8.63 -5.96 5.14
N LEU A 155 -9.81 -6.14 5.73
CA LEU A 155 -10.90 -5.18 5.73
C LEU A 155 -10.71 -4.19 6.89
N VAL A 156 -10.40 -2.94 6.58
CA VAL A 156 -10.04 -1.93 7.59
C VAL A 156 -11.11 -0.84 7.64
N GLU A 157 -11.90 -0.81 8.71
CA GLU A 157 -12.76 0.34 9.02
C GLU A 157 -11.90 1.46 9.62
N TRP A 158 -12.13 2.70 9.19
CA TRP A 158 -11.46 3.91 9.69
C TRP A 158 -9.93 3.98 9.47
N MET A 159 -9.43 3.42 8.37
CA MET A 159 -8.03 3.60 7.94
C MET A 159 -7.66 5.09 7.81
N ASP A 160 -6.63 5.52 8.53
CA ASP A 160 -6.08 6.88 8.43
C ASP A 160 -5.11 7.06 7.24
N ASP A 161 -4.84 8.31 6.87
CA ASP A 161 -3.97 8.64 5.73
C ASP A 161 -2.50 8.23 5.94
N ARG A 162 -2.02 8.08 7.20
CA ARG A 162 -0.65 7.63 7.49
C ARG A 162 -0.50 6.14 7.23
N LEU A 163 -1.43 5.33 7.74
CA LEU A 163 -1.48 3.89 7.47
C LEU A 163 -1.64 3.62 5.97
N LYS A 164 -2.54 4.36 5.30
CA LYS A 164 -2.69 4.29 3.84
C LYS A 164 -1.38 4.61 3.11
N ALA A 165 -0.69 5.70 3.48
CA ALA A 165 0.58 6.09 2.84
C ALA A 165 1.69 5.06 3.10
N PHE A 166 1.78 4.52 4.33
CA PHE A 166 2.74 3.48 4.70
C PHE A 166 2.53 2.20 3.87
N LEU A 167 1.30 1.67 3.83
CA LEU A 167 0.99 0.46 3.07
C LEU A 167 1.18 0.67 1.55
N ALA A 168 0.86 1.86 1.03
CA ALA A 168 1.12 2.19 -0.38
C ALA A 168 2.62 2.19 -0.70
N ALA A 169 3.45 2.79 0.16
CA ALA A 169 4.90 2.82 0.01
C ALA A 169 5.55 1.43 0.17
N ALA A 170 4.95 0.54 0.97
CA ALA A 170 5.35 -0.85 1.12
C ALA A 170 4.86 -1.78 -0.02
N GLY A 171 4.10 -1.27 -1.00
CA GLY A 171 3.70 -2.01 -2.19
C GLY A 171 2.47 -2.91 -2.03
N TYR A 172 1.66 -2.73 -0.99
CA TYR A 172 0.40 -3.46 -0.81
C TYR A 172 -0.64 -3.07 -1.88
N ASN A 173 -1.45 -4.02 -2.33
CA ASN A 173 -2.64 -3.71 -3.15
C ASN A 173 -3.67 -2.99 -2.27
N LEU A 174 -3.87 -1.69 -2.45
CA LEU A 174 -4.85 -0.92 -1.69
C LEU A 174 -6.11 -0.67 -2.49
N TRP A 175 -7.25 -0.95 -1.87
CA TRP A 175 -8.58 -0.69 -2.42
C TRP A 175 -9.44 0.07 -1.40
N GLN A 176 -10.47 0.75 -1.87
CA GLN A 176 -11.49 1.39 -1.05
C GLN A 176 -12.86 0.88 -1.48
N VAL A 177 -13.70 0.59 -0.50
CA VAL A 177 -15.14 0.46 -0.68
C VAL A 177 -15.80 1.61 0.09
N THR A 178 -16.30 2.61 -0.63
CA THR A 178 -17.10 3.69 -0.06
C THR A 178 -18.57 3.29 -0.08
N ILE A 179 -19.22 3.31 1.09
CA ILE A 179 -20.62 2.94 1.29
C ILE A 179 -21.43 4.18 1.67
N THR A 180 -22.39 4.54 0.82
CA THR A 180 -23.27 5.71 1.01
C THR A 180 -24.73 5.28 1.06
N PRO A 181 -25.54 5.70 2.05
CA PRO A 181 -26.98 5.42 2.07
C PRO A 181 -27.72 6.07 0.90
N GLU A 182 -28.65 5.32 0.28
CA GLU A 182 -29.53 5.80 -0.79
C GLU A 182 -30.93 5.22 -0.58
N GLY A 183 -31.80 5.95 0.12
CA GLY A 183 -33.14 5.47 0.50
C GLY A 183 -33.07 4.24 1.42
N ASP A 184 -33.66 3.13 1.00
CA ASP A 184 -33.57 1.81 1.63
C ASP A 184 -32.37 0.96 1.17
N ARG A 185 -31.60 1.46 0.19
CA ARG A 185 -30.43 0.82 -0.41
C ARG A 185 -29.14 1.53 0.02
N ARG A 186 -27.99 1.04 -0.44
CA ARG A 186 -26.69 1.72 -0.35
C ARG A 186 -25.98 1.68 -1.69
N ILE A 187 -25.26 2.74 -2.01
CA ILE A 187 -24.29 2.80 -3.10
C ILE A 187 -22.96 2.30 -2.56
N TYR A 188 -22.37 1.30 -3.24
CA TYR A 188 -21.04 0.77 -2.99
C TYR A 188 -20.13 1.19 -4.15
N ARG A 189 -19.22 2.14 -3.90
CA ARG A 189 -18.14 2.50 -4.84
C ARG A 189 -16.89 1.71 -4.47
N ILE A 190 -16.46 0.81 -5.35
CA ILE A 190 -15.26 -0.03 -5.23
C ILE A 190 -14.19 0.58 -6.16
N GLU A 191 -13.01 0.90 -5.65
CA GLU A 191 -11.95 1.57 -6.42
C GLU A 191 -10.53 1.27 -5.87
N PRO A 192 -9.48 1.21 -6.72
CA PRO A 192 -8.10 1.14 -6.24
C PRO A 192 -7.67 2.46 -5.59
N LEU A 193 -6.81 2.39 -4.57
CA LEU A 193 -6.31 3.54 -3.80
C LEU A 193 -4.87 3.93 -4.12
N ASN A 194 -4.05 3.00 -4.60
CA ASN A 194 -2.73 3.25 -5.16
C ASN A 194 -2.73 2.79 -6.62
N ALA A 195 -2.60 3.77 -7.52
CA ALA A 195 -2.66 3.64 -8.97
C ALA A 195 -1.52 4.45 -9.59
#